data_AF-A0A1Q5H1D2-F1
#
_entry.id   AF-A0A1Q5H1D2-F1
#
_cell.length_a   1.000
_cell.length_b   1.000
_cell.length_c   1.000
_cell.angle_alpha   90.00
_cell.angle_beta   90.00
_cell.angle_gamma   90.00
#
_symmetry.space_group_name_H-M   'P 1'
#
loop_
_entity.id
_entity.type
_entity.pdbx_description
1 polymer ?
#
loop_
_entity_poly.entity_id
_entity_poly.type
_entity_poly.pdbx_seq_one_letter_code
_entity_poly.pdbx_strand_id
1 'polypeptide(L)'
;MDHLFSVDGREAVPIPRTGLAAEGLLERQHLQEWVIAHPQVLGESVLVVTAEYDRWADTDGVPARDRLDVLGLDATGRLVVVELKRGTADRDVHLQAITYAALVSRFDLDTLAQAHRGFLSGRGQALGIDGCRQRLLDHVDGEWSPELLQRPRQVIIAADFPKQVTHSVVWLSEMGIDIDLVQVGLWRVEGNLVAGFTKVYPTPEVEEFTLAPARVEGEAAVKKLQDRSHSRKAVHVLVGAGLLPDGTRLLMTPRHGVPDAIRAQIRSWVEQDTARSTAIWTNDTARPLVWDADGASYSPTGLANHIFTSVTGRRVDGIQGTTWWEVDTAQVPAGIDPEAWTTLAGSDLTALAKQISGARKDWTGLHTLLSGVPTGRWTTYGDLAAAVGSHAVPIGRHLSTCGRCPHPWRVLTAAGKVSSGFRWPDPLRTDSALSVLVGEGVRFDGDTADPSGRLREDELRKLLDG
;
A
#
# COMPACT_ATOMS: atom_id res chain seq x y z
N MET A 1 -20.12 8.79 3.83
CA MET A 1 -19.73 10.21 3.76
C MET A 1 -20.98 10.97 3.32
N ASP A 2 -21.59 11.74 4.21
CA ASP A 2 -23.01 12.14 4.06
C ASP A 2 -23.22 13.58 3.56
N HIS A 3 -22.14 14.36 3.40
CA HIS A 3 -22.23 15.76 2.97
C HIS A 3 -21.18 16.08 1.91
N LEU A 4 -21.66 16.49 0.74
CA LEU A 4 -20.84 17.04 -0.34
C LEU A 4 -21.16 18.54 -0.44
N PHE A 5 -20.15 19.39 -0.60
CA PHE A 5 -20.33 20.84 -0.71
C PHE A 5 -19.65 21.36 -1.97
N SER A 6 -20.29 22.33 -2.64
CA SER A 6 -19.60 23.23 -3.57
C SER A 6 -19.00 24.37 -2.76
N VAL A 7 -17.72 24.70 -3.00
CA VAL A 7 -16.99 25.71 -2.21
C VAL A 7 -16.45 26.80 -3.14
N ASP A 8 -16.75 28.05 -2.82
CA ASP A 8 -16.18 29.25 -3.45
C ASP A 8 -15.55 30.15 -2.38
N GLY A 9 -14.25 29.94 -2.15
CA GLY A 9 -13.50 30.65 -1.12
C GLY A 9 -14.03 30.40 0.29
N ARG A 10 -14.87 31.32 0.80
CA ARG A 10 -15.45 31.27 2.15
C ARG A 10 -16.87 30.71 2.19
N GLU A 11 -17.53 30.58 1.05
CA GLU A 11 -18.90 30.06 0.98
C GLU A 11 -18.89 28.57 0.65
N ALA A 12 -19.72 27.79 1.35
CA ALA A 12 -19.91 26.36 1.11
C ALA A 12 -21.41 26.06 1.03
N VAL A 13 -21.84 25.51 -0.10
CA VAL A 13 -23.25 25.19 -0.37
C VAL A 13 -23.41 23.66 -0.43
N PRO A 14 -24.30 23.07 0.38
CA PRO A 14 -24.49 21.63 0.37
C PRO A 14 -25.12 21.16 -0.95
N ILE A 15 -24.57 20.09 -1.50
CA ILE A 15 -25.07 19.42 -2.70
C ILE A 15 -25.94 18.24 -2.26
N PRO A 16 -27.24 18.22 -2.61
CA PRO A 16 -28.12 17.11 -2.23
C PRO A 16 -27.72 15.83 -2.96
N ARG A 17 -27.92 14.69 -2.27
CA ARG A 17 -27.77 13.38 -2.89
C ARG A 17 -28.88 13.14 -3.92
N THR A 18 -28.52 12.43 -4.98
CA THR A 18 -29.43 11.77 -5.91
C THR A 18 -29.24 10.26 -5.80
N GLY A 19 -30.05 9.47 -6.52
CA GLY A 19 -29.97 8.01 -6.51
C GLY A 19 -29.70 7.46 -7.91
N LEU A 20 -29.01 6.33 -8.01
CA LEU A 20 -28.73 5.69 -9.30
C LEU A 20 -30.01 5.47 -10.10
N ALA A 21 -31.07 4.97 -9.45
CA ALA A 21 -32.37 4.77 -10.09
C ALA A 21 -33.02 6.08 -10.57
N ALA A 22 -32.89 7.17 -9.82
CA ALA A 22 -33.43 8.48 -10.19
C ALA A 22 -32.69 9.07 -11.41
N GLU A 23 -31.40 8.76 -11.53
CA GLU A 23 -30.56 9.17 -12.67
C GLU A 23 -30.61 8.19 -13.85
N GLY A 24 -31.51 7.19 -13.83
CA GLY A 24 -31.64 6.20 -14.90
C GLY A 24 -30.48 5.20 -14.98
N LEU A 25 -29.61 5.16 -13.97
CA LEU A 25 -28.45 4.29 -13.93
C LEU A 25 -28.85 2.90 -13.42
N LEU A 26 -28.50 1.91 -14.23
CA LEU A 26 -28.74 0.49 -13.99
C LEU A 26 -27.52 -0.18 -13.34
N GLU A 27 -27.79 -1.19 -12.53
CA GLU A 27 -26.79 -1.96 -11.78
C GLU A 27 -25.73 -2.59 -12.69
N ARG A 28 -26.14 -3.44 -13.63
CA ARG A 28 -25.23 -4.15 -14.55
C ARG A 28 -24.56 -3.24 -15.58
N GLN A 29 -25.31 -2.30 -16.15
CA GLN A 29 -24.80 -1.46 -17.25
C GLN A 29 -23.92 -0.30 -16.76
N HIS A 30 -24.03 0.09 -15.48
CA HIS A 30 -23.31 1.25 -14.96
C HIS A 30 -22.51 0.91 -13.70
N LEU A 31 -23.17 0.56 -12.59
CA LEU A 31 -22.48 0.34 -11.31
C LEU A 31 -21.43 -0.77 -11.41
N GLN A 32 -21.77 -1.91 -12.01
CA GLN A 32 -20.84 -3.01 -12.27
C GLN A 32 -19.68 -2.57 -13.16
N GLU A 33 -19.95 -1.83 -14.24
CA GLU A 33 -18.90 -1.34 -15.14
C GLU A 33 -17.96 -0.34 -14.44
N TRP A 34 -18.46 0.49 -13.54
CA TRP A 34 -17.63 1.36 -12.72
C TRP A 34 -16.70 0.55 -11.80
N VAL A 35 -17.24 -0.46 -11.12
CA VAL A 35 -16.45 -1.35 -10.25
C VAL A 35 -15.38 -2.11 -11.05
N ILE A 36 -15.72 -2.57 -12.26
CA ILE A 36 -14.77 -3.28 -13.13
C ILE A 36 -13.66 -2.35 -13.64
N ALA A 37 -14.01 -1.12 -14.05
CA ALA A 37 -13.04 -0.13 -14.51
C ALA A 37 -12.18 0.43 -13.37
N HIS A 38 -12.71 0.44 -12.15
CA HIS A 38 -12.12 1.04 -10.96
C HIS A 38 -12.14 0.08 -9.77
N PRO A 39 -11.44 -1.06 -9.84
CA PRO A 39 -11.50 -2.11 -8.82
C PRO A 39 -10.93 -1.67 -7.47
N GLN A 40 -10.26 -0.51 -7.37
CA GLN A 40 -9.83 0.06 -6.09
C GLN A 40 -10.98 0.31 -5.10
N VAL A 41 -12.23 0.39 -5.58
CA VAL A 41 -13.41 0.46 -4.70
C VAL A 41 -13.64 -0.83 -3.90
N LEU A 42 -13.04 -1.94 -4.33
CA LEU A 42 -13.09 -3.26 -3.69
C LEU A 42 -11.93 -3.47 -2.70
N GLY A 43 -11.14 -2.44 -2.42
CA GLY A 43 -9.92 -2.54 -1.62
C GLY A 43 -8.66 -2.46 -2.48
N GLU A 44 -7.51 -2.48 -1.81
CA GLU A 44 -6.22 -2.27 -2.45
C GLU A 44 -5.82 -3.45 -3.36
N SER A 45 -5.41 -3.14 -4.58
CA SER A 45 -4.85 -4.10 -5.55
C SER A 45 -5.73 -5.33 -5.79
N VAL A 46 -6.96 -5.13 -6.28
CA VAL A 46 -7.85 -6.21 -6.74
C VAL A 46 -7.80 -6.32 -8.26
N LEU A 47 -7.53 -7.51 -8.79
CA LEU A 47 -7.70 -7.86 -10.19
C LEU A 47 -9.08 -8.46 -10.43
N VAL A 48 -9.85 -7.89 -11.35
CA VAL A 48 -11.12 -8.49 -11.79
C VAL A 48 -10.83 -9.75 -12.60
N VAL A 49 -11.27 -10.90 -12.08
CA VAL A 49 -11.17 -12.20 -12.75
C VAL A 49 -12.30 -12.31 -13.77
N THR A 50 -13.55 -12.12 -13.36
CA THR A 50 -14.72 -12.20 -14.23
C THR A 50 -15.88 -11.38 -13.68
N ALA A 51 -16.91 -11.16 -14.51
CA ALA A 51 -18.19 -10.62 -14.11
C ALA A 51 -19.32 -11.49 -14.66
N GLU A 52 -20.48 -11.45 -14.01
CA GLU A 52 -21.70 -12.20 -14.36
C GLU A 52 -21.46 -13.71 -14.53
N TYR A 53 -20.69 -14.33 -13.61
CA TYR A 53 -20.38 -15.76 -13.70
C TYR A 53 -21.62 -16.61 -13.35
N ASP A 54 -22.05 -17.43 -14.30
CA ASP A 54 -23.26 -18.28 -14.22
C ASP A 54 -23.00 -19.76 -14.56
N ARG A 55 -21.74 -20.13 -14.83
CA ARG A 55 -21.34 -21.51 -15.19
C ARG A 55 -21.14 -22.39 -13.96
N TRP A 56 -22.18 -22.48 -13.15
CA TRP A 56 -22.26 -23.42 -12.04
C TRP A 56 -22.68 -24.78 -12.60
N ALA A 57 -21.83 -25.80 -12.47
CA ALA A 57 -22.19 -27.15 -12.88
C ALA A 57 -23.01 -27.81 -11.76
N ASP A 58 -24.31 -27.98 -11.98
CA ASP A 58 -25.10 -28.97 -11.25
C ASP A 58 -24.78 -30.36 -11.82
N THR A 59 -24.64 -31.36 -10.95
CA THR A 59 -24.56 -32.79 -11.30
C THR A 59 -25.71 -33.26 -12.19
N ASP A 60 -26.86 -32.56 -12.18
CA ASP A 60 -28.03 -32.86 -13.00
C ASP A 60 -28.22 -31.93 -14.22
N GLY A 61 -27.25 -31.06 -14.52
CA GLY A 61 -27.26 -30.21 -15.71
C GLY A 61 -28.29 -29.09 -15.71
N VAL A 62 -28.91 -28.77 -14.55
CA VAL A 62 -29.76 -27.59 -14.39
C VAL A 62 -28.88 -26.39 -14.07
N PRO A 63 -28.82 -25.34 -14.92
CA PRO A 63 -28.08 -24.13 -14.60
C PRO A 63 -28.70 -23.49 -13.36
N ALA A 64 -27.89 -23.24 -12.32
CA ALA A 64 -28.30 -22.32 -11.26
C ALA A 64 -28.63 -20.97 -11.91
N ARG A 65 -29.84 -20.45 -11.68
CA ARG A 65 -30.29 -19.16 -12.27
C ARG A 65 -29.52 -17.95 -11.74
N ASP A 66 -28.73 -18.16 -10.69
CA ASP A 66 -28.04 -17.15 -9.93
C ASP A 66 -26.65 -16.87 -10.52
N ARG A 67 -26.36 -15.58 -10.77
CA ARG A 67 -25.10 -15.11 -11.35
C ARG A 67 -24.33 -14.29 -10.32
N LEU A 68 -23.05 -14.55 -10.20
CA LEU A 68 -22.16 -13.70 -9.41
C LEU A 68 -21.85 -12.42 -10.19
N ASP A 69 -22.09 -11.25 -9.59
CA ASP A 69 -21.89 -9.96 -10.25
C ASP A 69 -20.41 -9.73 -10.63
N VAL A 70 -19.49 -9.75 -9.66
CA VAL A 70 -18.05 -9.64 -9.94
C VAL A 70 -17.27 -10.62 -9.05
N LEU A 71 -16.30 -11.31 -9.66
CA LEU A 71 -15.26 -12.07 -8.98
C LEU A 71 -13.92 -11.38 -9.18
N GLY A 72 -13.29 -10.98 -8.08
CA GLY A 72 -11.93 -10.49 -8.03
C GLY A 72 -10.96 -11.50 -7.42
N LEU A 73 -9.68 -11.22 -7.58
CA LEU A 73 -8.56 -11.82 -6.87
C LEU A 73 -7.78 -10.66 -6.26
N ASP A 74 -7.52 -10.69 -4.96
CA ASP A 74 -6.65 -9.70 -4.34
C ASP A 74 -5.17 -10.11 -4.45
N ALA A 75 -4.28 -9.14 -4.25
CA ALA A 75 -2.85 -9.37 -4.29
C ALA A 75 -2.37 -10.37 -3.22
N THR A 76 -3.14 -10.67 -2.17
CA THR A 76 -2.74 -11.73 -1.22
C THR A 76 -3.05 -13.13 -1.74
N GLY A 77 -3.83 -13.26 -2.81
CA GLY A 77 -4.29 -14.53 -3.38
C GLY A 77 -5.63 -15.02 -2.83
N ARG A 78 -6.41 -14.15 -2.18
CA ARG A 78 -7.80 -14.46 -1.79
C ARG A 78 -8.76 -14.01 -2.86
N LEU A 79 -9.82 -14.80 -3.06
CA LEU A 79 -10.93 -14.42 -3.92
C LEU A 79 -11.73 -13.28 -3.27
N VAL A 80 -12.20 -12.35 -4.09
CA VAL A 80 -13.07 -11.24 -3.68
C VAL A 80 -14.41 -11.41 -4.37
N VAL A 81 -15.44 -11.80 -3.62
CA VAL A 81 -16.80 -11.99 -4.12
C VAL A 81 -17.56 -10.70 -3.94
N VAL A 82 -18.03 -10.12 -5.03
CA VAL A 82 -18.72 -8.83 -5.01
C VAL A 82 -20.18 -9.00 -5.39
N GLU A 83 -21.06 -8.45 -4.55
CA GLU A 83 -22.49 -8.34 -4.81
C GLU A 83 -22.86 -6.85 -4.90
N LEU A 84 -23.62 -6.47 -5.93
CA LEU A 84 -23.94 -5.07 -6.21
C LEU A 84 -25.45 -4.84 -6.11
N LYS A 85 -25.82 -3.72 -5.49
CA LYS A 85 -27.20 -3.24 -5.42
C LYS A 85 -27.25 -1.77 -5.79
N ARG A 86 -27.99 -1.41 -6.86
CA ARG A 86 -28.14 0.00 -7.25
C ARG A 86 -28.93 0.88 -6.25
N GLY A 87 -29.69 0.24 -5.35
CA GLY A 87 -30.53 0.87 -4.34
C GLY A 87 -30.18 0.39 -2.93
N THR A 88 -31.14 0.50 -2.01
CA THR A 88 -31.02 -0.14 -0.69
C THR A 88 -30.88 -1.65 -0.88
N ALA A 89 -29.92 -2.27 -0.19
CA ALA A 89 -29.68 -3.69 -0.31
C ALA A 89 -30.88 -4.52 0.20
N ASP A 90 -31.14 -5.64 -0.48
CA ASP A 90 -32.17 -6.60 -0.06
C ASP A 90 -31.82 -7.22 1.30
N ARG A 91 -32.84 -7.68 2.04
CA ARG A 91 -32.65 -8.20 3.40
C ARG A 91 -31.75 -9.43 3.45
N ASP A 92 -31.68 -10.20 2.37
CA ASP A 92 -30.97 -11.45 2.20
C ASP A 92 -29.70 -11.33 1.33
N VAL A 93 -29.29 -10.11 0.95
CA VAL A 93 -28.08 -9.87 0.13
C VAL A 93 -26.82 -10.57 0.67
N HIS A 94 -26.71 -10.66 2.00
CA HIS A 94 -25.60 -11.34 2.68
C HIS A 94 -25.64 -12.86 2.49
N LEU A 95 -26.82 -13.48 2.40
CA LEU A 95 -26.96 -14.91 2.10
C LEU A 95 -26.53 -15.22 0.66
N GLN A 96 -26.82 -14.31 -0.27
CA GLN A 96 -26.39 -14.40 -1.66
C GLN A 96 -24.86 -14.32 -1.77
N ALA A 97 -24.25 -13.34 -1.11
CA ALA A 97 -22.79 -13.21 -1.03
C ALA A 97 -22.11 -14.46 -0.42
N ILE A 98 -22.67 -15.02 0.66
CA ILE A 98 -22.18 -16.28 1.27
C ILE A 98 -22.30 -17.45 0.29
N THR A 99 -23.42 -17.55 -0.43
CA THR A 99 -23.66 -18.62 -1.41
C THR A 99 -22.59 -18.57 -2.50
N TYR A 100 -22.32 -17.41 -3.07
CA TYR A 100 -21.27 -17.27 -4.07
C TYR A 100 -19.88 -17.49 -3.50
N ALA A 101 -19.58 -17.02 -2.29
CA ALA A 101 -18.32 -17.33 -1.61
C ALA A 101 -18.12 -18.84 -1.46
N ALA A 102 -19.15 -19.58 -1.03
CA ALA A 102 -19.08 -21.02 -0.93
C ALA A 102 -18.82 -21.69 -2.30
N LEU A 103 -19.48 -21.23 -3.36
CA LEU A 103 -19.30 -21.78 -4.71
C LEU A 103 -17.89 -21.52 -5.26
N VAL A 104 -17.39 -20.28 -5.20
CA VAL A 104 -16.07 -19.94 -5.75
C VAL A 104 -14.92 -20.46 -4.89
N SER A 105 -15.16 -20.79 -3.62
CA SER A 105 -14.15 -21.42 -2.74
C SER A 105 -13.61 -22.75 -3.27
N ARG A 106 -14.30 -23.35 -4.25
CA ARG A 106 -13.91 -24.58 -4.94
C ARG A 106 -13.07 -24.35 -6.20
N PHE A 107 -12.87 -23.10 -6.61
CA PHE A 107 -12.12 -22.80 -7.82
C PHE A 107 -10.62 -23.06 -7.62
N ASP A 108 -9.99 -23.55 -8.68
CA ASP A 108 -8.54 -23.64 -8.81
C ASP A 108 -8.02 -22.61 -9.82
N LEU A 109 -6.69 -22.58 -10.00
CA LEU A 109 -6.03 -21.65 -10.91
C LEU A 109 -6.51 -21.82 -12.37
N ASP A 110 -6.76 -23.04 -12.81
CA ASP A 110 -7.19 -23.30 -14.18
C ASP A 110 -8.62 -22.84 -14.43
N THR A 111 -9.51 -23.04 -13.45
CA THR A 111 -10.89 -22.52 -13.47
C THR A 111 -10.88 -20.99 -13.53
N LEU A 112 -10.05 -20.34 -12.69
CA LEU A 112 -9.91 -18.88 -12.69
C LEU A 112 -9.33 -18.36 -14.00
N ALA A 113 -8.31 -19.03 -14.56
CA ALA A 113 -7.71 -18.64 -15.84
C ALA A 113 -8.71 -18.77 -16.99
N GLN A 114 -9.56 -19.80 -16.99
CA GLN A 114 -10.62 -19.98 -17.98
C GLN A 114 -11.71 -18.91 -17.86
N ALA A 115 -12.15 -18.61 -16.64
CA ALA A 115 -13.09 -17.53 -16.36
C ALA A 115 -12.52 -16.18 -16.84
N HIS A 116 -11.26 -15.89 -16.50
CA HIS A 116 -10.59 -14.67 -16.90
C HIS A 116 -10.43 -14.52 -18.41
N ARG A 117 -10.07 -15.60 -19.11
CA ARG A 117 -10.04 -15.61 -20.57
C ARG A 117 -11.40 -15.27 -21.18
N GLY A 118 -12.47 -15.86 -20.64
CA GLY A 118 -13.83 -15.58 -21.09
C GLY A 118 -14.20 -14.11 -20.90
N PHE A 119 -13.90 -13.56 -19.73
CA PHE A 119 -14.11 -12.16 -19.40
C PHE A 119 -13.34 -11.21 -20.34
N LEU A 120 -12.04 -11.44 -20.56
CA LEU A 120 -11.22 -10.62 -21.46
C LEU A 120 -11.72 -10.69 -22.91
N SER A 121 -12.04 -11.89 -23.38
CA SER A 121 -12.55 -12.10 -24.75
C SER A 121 -13.86 -11.36 -24.98
N GLY A 122 -14.78 -11.38 -23.99
CA GLY A 122 -16.03 -10.63 -24.03
C GLY A 122 -15.84 -9.11 -24.07
N ARG A 123 -14.67 -8.62 -23.63
CA ARG A 123 -14.26 -7.20 -23.69
C ARG A 123 -13.33 -6.88 -24.86
N GLY A 124 -13.22 -7.77 -25.85
CA GLY A 124 -12.39 -7.55 -27.04
C GLY A 124 -10.88 -7.70 -26.81
N GLN A 125 -10.45 -8.26 -25.68
CA GLN A 125 -9.06 -8.55 -25.38
C GLN A 125 -8.77 -10.04 -25.58
N ALA A 126 -7.99 -10.38 -26.62
CA ALA A 126 -7.60 -11.76 -26.88
C ALA A 126 -6.30 -12.09 -26.15
N LEU A 127 -6.39 -12.87 -25.07
CA LEU A 127 -5.25 -13.41 -24.35
C LEU A 127 -5.35 -14.93 -24.29
N GLY A 128 -4.27 -15.63 -24.62
CA GLY A 128 -4.20 -17.09 -24.50
C GLY A 128 -4.40 -17.56 -23.06
N ILE A 129 -4.78 -18.83 -22.87
CA ILE A 129 -5.04 -19.38 -21.53
C ILE A 129 -3.80 -19.30 -20.63
N ASP A 130 -2.60 -19.52 -21.18
CA ASP A 130 -1.34 -19.42 -20.43
C ASP A 130 -1.02 -17.98 -20.04
N GLY A 131 -1.34 -17.01 -20.91
CA GLY A 131 -1.22 -15.58 -20.58
C GLY A 131 -2.19 -15.16 -19.47
N CYS A 132 -3.42 -15.69 -19.47
CA CYS A 132 -4.39 -15.46 -18.40
C CYS A 132 -3.91 -16.06 -17.08
N ARG A 133 -3.39 -17.30 -17.11
CA ARG A 133 -2.81 -17.97 -15.95
C ARG A 133 -1.63 -17.16 -15.40
N GLN A 134 -0.73 -16.73 -16.27
CA GLN A 134 0.41 -15.93 -15.87
C GLN A 134 -0.04 -14.62 -15.23
N ARG A 135 -0.99 -13.89 -15.83
CA ARG A 135 -1.53 -12.64 -15.27
C ARG A 135 -2.13 -12.80 -13.86
N LEU A 136 -2.79 -13.92 -13.57
CA LEU A 136 -3.30 -14.22 -12.23
C LEU A 136 -2.15 -14.51 -11.24
N LEU A 137 -1.17 -15.33 -11.64
CA LEU A 137 0.01 -15.61 -10.82
C LEU A 137 0.82 -14.35 -10.51
N ASP A 138 0.99 -13.52 -11.53
CA ASP A 138 1.65 -12.22 -11.52
C ASP A 138 0.99 -11.20 -10.59
N HIS A 139 -0.32 -11.32 -10.39
CA HIS A 139 -1.06 -10.44 -9.52
C HIS A 139 -0.89 -10.79 -8.03
N VAL A 140 -0.66 -12.07 -7.73
CA VAL A 140 -0.54 -12.57 -6.35
C VAL A 140 0.88 -12.35 -5.82
N ASP A 141 0.96 -11.70 -4.67
CA ASP A 141 2.16 -11.56 -3.88
C ASP A 141 2.55 -12.89 -3.26
N GLY A 142 3.54 -13.52 -3.87
CA GLY A 142 4.11 -14.78 -3.41
C GLY A 142 3.52 -16.00 -4.11
N GLU A 143 3.62 -17.18 -3.49
CA GLU A 143 3.22 -18.41 -4.17
C GLU A 143 1.69 -18.53 -4.26
N TRP A 144 1.21 -19.21 -5.29
CA TRP A 144 -0.19 -19.56 -5.38
C TRP A 144 -0.58 -20.54 -4.26
N SER A 145 -1.55 -20.18 -3.42
CA SER A 145 -2.00 -21.00 -2.28
C SER A 145 -3.48 -21.35 -2.43
N PRO A 146 -3.80 -22.62 -2.74
CA PRO A 146 -5.19 -23.08 -2.81
C PRO A 146 -5.98 -22.83 -1.51
N GLU A 147 -5.31 -22.84 -0.36
CA GLU A 147 -5.94 -22.60 0.95
C GLU A 147 -6.47 -21.16 1.09
N LEU A 148 -5.85 -20.18 0.43
CA LEU A 148 -6.32 -18.79 0.42
C LEU A 148 -7.53 -18.59 -0.51
N LEU A 149 -7.62 -19.34 -1.61
CA LEU A 149 -8.80 -19.34 -2.48
C LEU A 149 -10.05 -19.85 -1.75
N GLN A 150 -9.87 -20.82 -0.85
CA GLN A 150 -10.93 -21.38 -0.03
C GLN A 150 -11.47 -20.41 1.04
N ARG A 151 -10.90 -19.21 1.16
CA ARG A 151 -11.32 -18.18 2.11
C ARG A 151 -11.68 -16.86 1.41
N PRO A 152 -12.70 -16.84 0.52
CA PRO A 152 -13.08 -15.62 -0.16
C PRO A 152 -13.48 -14.52 0.84
N ARG A 153 -13.04 -13.30 0.57
CA ARG A 153 -13.59 -12.09 1.18
C ARG A 153 -14.83 -11.68 0.38
N GLN A 154 -15.84 -11.20 1.08
CA GLN A 154 -17.08 -10.71 0.45
C GLN A 154 -17.09 -9.18 0.48
N VAL A 155 -17.59 -8.56 -0.58
CA VAL A 155 -17.79 -7.11 -0.67
C VAL A 155 -19.20 -6.86 -1.19
N ILE A 156 -20.04 -6.23 -0.39
CA ILE A 156 -21.39 -5.87 -0.79
C ILE A 156 -21.41 -4.36 -1.03
N ILE A 157 -21.79 -3.93 -2.24
CA ILE A 157 -21.91 -2.52 -2.60
C ILE A 157 -23.37 -2.15 -2.76
N ALA A 158 -23.87 -1.18 -2.00
CA ALA A 158 -25.26 -0.74 -2.09
C ALA A 158 -25.43 0.77 -1.87
N ALA A 159 -26.55 1.36 -2.28
CA ALA A 159 -26.83 2.77 -1.98
C ALA A 159 -27.11 2.99 -0.48
N ASP A 160 -27.66 1.97 0.18
CA ASP A 160 -27.94 1.95 1.62
C ASP A 160 -28.06 0.50 2.13
N PHE A 161 -27.90 0.30 3.44
CA PHE A 161 -27.97 -1.01 4.08
C PHE A 161 -29.01 -1.03 5.21
N PRO A 162 -30.02 -1.91 5.15
CA PRO A 162 -30.94 -2.11 6.27
C PRO A 162 -30.20 -2.57 7.53
N LYS A 163 -30.68 -2.17 8.71
CA LYS A 163 -30.08 -2.57 10.01
C LYS A 163 -29.97 -4.08 10.19
N GLN A 164 -30.88 -4.85 9.60
CA GLN A 164 -30.84 -6.31 9.63
C GLN A 164 -29.63 -6.86 8.88
N VAL A 165 -29.29 -6.28 7.73
CA VAL A 165 -28.12 -6.67 6.95
C VAL A 165 -26.84 -6.33 7.72
N THR A 166 -26.75 -5.11 8.26
CA THR A 166 -25.57 -4.70 9.04
C THR A 166 -25.39 -5.54 10.30
N HIS A 167 -26.48 -5.86 11.03
CA HIS A 167 -26.43 -6.73 12.21
C HIS A 167 -25.93 -8.15 11.87
N SER A 168 -26.45 -8.77 10.80
CA SER A 168 -25.99 -10.08 10.34
C SER A 168 -24.51 -10.04 9.96
N VAL A 169 -24.08 -9.02 9.23
CA VAL A 169 -22.69 -8.89 8.76
C VAL A 169 -21.70 -8.70 9.92
N VAL A 170 -22.06 -7.90 10.93
CA VAL A 170 -21.26 -7.75 12.15
C VAL A 170 -21.06 -9.10 12.83
N TRP A 171 -22.15 -9.85 13.04
CA TRP A 171 -22.07 -11.17 13.68
C TRP A 171 -21.25 -12.18 12.84
N LEU A 172 -21.42 -12.20 11.52
CA LEU A 172 -20.65 -13.06 10.62
C LEU A 172 -19.15 -12.76 10.70
N SER A 173 -18.78 -11.48 10.78
CA SER A 173 -17.40 -11.05 10.96
C SER A 173 -16.82 -11.47 12.31
N GLU A 174 -17.61 -11.40 13.41
CA GLU A 174 -17.21 -11.93 14.71
C GLU A 174 -16.95 -13.46 14.66
N MET A 175 -17.65 -14.17 13.76
CA MET A 175 -17.43 -15.60 13.50
C MET A 175 -16.27 -15.88 12.52
N GLY A 176 -15.54 -14.84 12.10
CA GLY A 176 -14.37 -14.94 11.22
C GLY A 176 -14.69 -14.96 9.73
N ILE A 177 -15.90 -14.55 9.33
CA ILE A 177 -16.28 -14.42 7.92
C ILE A 177 -16.04 -12.97 7.49
N ASP A 178 -15.10 -12.80 6.57
CA ASP A 178 -14.65 -11.50 6.09
C ASP A 178 -15.64 -10.90 5.08
N ILE A 179 -16.36 -9.86 5.50
CA ILE A 179 -17.42 -9.20 4.72
C ILE A 179 -17.30 -7.69 4.87
N ASP A 180 -17.17 -7.03 3.73
CA ASP A 180 -17.19 -5.58 3.63
C ASP A 180 -18.55 -5.07 3.18
N LEU A 181 -18.99 -3.97 3.78
CA LEU A 181 -20.10 -3.17 3.29
C LEU A 181 -19.56 -1.85 2.75
N VAL A 182 -19.81 -1.59 1.47
CA VAL A 182 -19.41 -0.35 0.80
C VAL A 182 -20.68 0.37 0.33
N GLN A 183 -20.87 1.59 0.80
CA GLN A 183 -21.98 2.42 0.39
C GLN A 183 -21.60 3.26 -0.84
N VAL A 184 -22.42 3.20 -1.90
CA VAL A 184 -22.32 4.11 -3.05
C VAL A 184 -23.26 5.32 -2.88
N GLY A 185 -22.71 6.52 -2.96
CA GLY A 185 -23.46 7.77 -3.02
C GLY A 185 -23.36 8.42 -4.40
N LEU A 186 -24.41 9.13 -4.81
CA LEU A 186 -24.45 9.86 -6.06
C LEU A 186 -24.88 11.30 -5.82
N TRP A 187 -24.23 12.24 -6.50
CA TRP A 187 -24.52 13.67 -6.46
C TRP A 187 -24.49 14.27 -7.86
N ARG A 188 -25.17 15.40 -8.03
CA ARG A 188 -25.12 16.19 -9.26
C ARG A 188 -24.41 17.50 -9.00
N VAL A 189 -23.26 17.69 -9.67
CA VAL A 189 -22.39 18.87 -9.53
C VAL A 189 -22.23 19.51 -10.90
N GLU A 190 -22.71 20.74 -11.06
CA GLU A 190 -22.58 21.51 -12.32
C GLU A 190 -23.01 20.72 -13.58
N GLY A 191 -24.07 19.93 -13.46
CA GLY A 191 -24.60 19.10 -14.56
C GLY A 191 -23.94 17.72 -14.69
N ASN A 192 -22.79 17.48 -14.05
CA ASN A 192 -22.11 16.19 -14.02
C ASN A 192 -22.55 15.33 -12.84
N LEU A 193 -22.51 14.01 -13.00
CA LEU A 193 -22.73 13.07 -11.91
C LEU A 193 -21.41 12.71 -11.24
N VAL A 194 -21.39 12.75 -9.91
CA VAL A 194 -20.25 12.38 -9.08
C VAL A 194 -20.66 11.24 -8.18
N ALA A 195 -19.93 10.12 -8.24
CA ALA A 195 -20.15 8.95 -7.39
C ALA A 195 -19.05 8.84 -6.33
N GLY A 196 -19.44 8.56 -5.10
CA GLY A 196 -18.53 8.31 -3.99
C GLY A 196 -18.79 6.94 -3.38
N PHE A 197 -17.72 6.20 -3.10
CA PHE A 197 -17.78 4.89 -2.46
C PHE A 197 -17.19 5.01 -1.05
N THR A 198 -17.93 4.59 -0.04
CA THR A 198 -17.50 4.65 1.37
C THR A 198 -17.61 3.28 1.98
N LYS A 199 -16.51 2.73 2.51
CA LYS A 199 -16.57 1.52 3.33
C LYS A 199 -17.25 1.86 4.66
N VAL A 200 -18.42 1.27 4.90
CA VAL A 200 -19.21 1.48 6.13
C VAL A 200 -19.02 0.35 7.13
N TYR A 201 -18.56 -0.83 6.69
CA TYR A 201 -18.14 -1.92 7.56
C TYR A 201 -17.03 -2.78 6.92
N PRO A 202 -16.08 -3.28 7.71
CA PRO A 202 -15.66 -2.71 9.00
C PRO A 202 -15.29 -1.23 8.81
N THR A 203 -15.53 -0.40 9.82
CA THR A 203 -14.99 0.96 9.79
C THR A 203 -13.46 0.87 9.90
N PRO A 204 -12.69 1.85 9.35
CA PRO A 204 -11.23 1.82 9.43
C PRO A 204 -10.69 1.62 10.85
N GLU A 205 -11.38 2.17 11.85
CA GLU A 205 -11.06 2.00 13.27
C GLU A 205 -11.30 0.56 13.76
N VAL A 206 -12.30 -0.15 13.23
CA VAL A 206 -12.58 -1.54 13.60
C VAL A 206 -11.55 -2.49 12.96
N GLU A 207 -11.10 -2.21 11.73
CA GLU A 207 -10.04 -2.99 11.07
C GLU A 207 -8.73 -3.03 11.86
N GLU A 208 -8.38 -1.94 12.57
CA GLU A 208 -7.15 -1.86 13.36
C GLU A 208 -7.23 -2.61 14.71
N PHE A 209 -8.43 -2.82 15.25
CA PHE A 209 -8.63 -3.34 16.61
C PHE A 209 -9.19 -4.77 16.70
N THR A 210 -9.76 -5.33 15.62
CA THR A 210 -10.30 -6.70 15.66
C THR A 210 -9.22 -7.75 15.44
N LEU A 211 -8.74 -8.36 16.54
CA LEU A 211 -8.07 -9.66 16.50
C LEU A 211 -9.14 -10.76 16.57
N ALA A 212 -9.48 -11.36 15.41
CA ALA A 212 -10.39 -12.50 15.37
C ALA A 212 -9.73 -13.76 15.96
N PRO A 213 -10.42 -14.56 16.79
CA PRO A 213 -9.91 -15.84 17.26
C PRO A 213 -9.75 -16.83 16.09
N ALA A 214 -8.57 -17.40 15.91
CA ALA A 214 -8.36 -18.46 14.92
C ALA A 214 -9.04 -19.75 15.38
N ARG A 215 -9.87 -20.37 14.51
CA ARG A 215 -10.20 -21.79 14.62
C ARG A 215 -9.01 -22.62 14.13
N VAL A 216 -8.75 -23.75 14.80
CA VAL A 216 -7.62 -24.67 14.54
C VAL A 216 -7.54 -25.10 13.06
N GLU A 217 -8.66 -25.24 12.35
CA GLU A 217 -8.73 -25.62 10.92
C GLU A 217 -8.42 -24.50 9.91
N GLY A 218 -7.62 -23.50 10.29
CA GLY A 218 -6.82 -22.81 9.28
C GLY A 218 -5.98 -21.65 9.79
N GLU A 219 -5.34 -21.88 10.92
CA GLU A 219 -4.22 -21.07 11.41
C GLU A 219 -3.15 -20.88 10.34
N ALA A 220 -2.85 -21.90 9.54
CA ALA A 220 -1.88 -21.82 8.45
C ALA A 220 -2.28 -20.80 7.37
N ALA A 221 -3.55 -20.80 6.94
CA ALA A 221 -4.06 -19.84 5.95
C ALA A 221 -4.17 -18.43 6.54
N VAL A 222 -4.58 -18.29 7.81
CA VAL A 222 -4.59 -16.99 8.52
C VAL A 222 -3.18 -16.43 8.62
N LYS A 223 -2.20 -17.25 9.01
CA LYS A 223 -0.80 -16.85 9.09
C LYS A 223 -0.26 -16.42 7.72
N LYS A 224 -0.48 -17.23 6.66
CA LYS A 224 -0.10 -16.87 5.28
C LYS A 224 -0.71 -15.53 4.86
N LEU A 225 -1.99 -15.29 5.18
CA LEU A 225 -2.67 -14.03 4.89
C LEU A 225 -2.06 -12.85 5.66
N GLN A 226 -1.83 -13.01 6.97
CA GLN A 226 -1.21 -12.00 7.82
C GLN A 226 0.20 -11.64 7.32
N ASP A 227 1.03 -12.63 7.00
CA ASP A 227 2.38 -12.43 6.49
C ASP A 227 2.36 -11.64 5.17
N ARG A 228 1.47 -11.98 4.22
CA ARG A 228 1.31 -11.25 2.96
C ARG A 228 0.81 -9.83 3.17
N SER A 229 -0.20 -9.65 4.02
CA SER A 229 -0.75 -8.35 4.37
C SER A 229 0.31 -7.44 5.00
N HIS A 230 1.14 -7.98 5.92
CA HIS A 230 2.24 -7.25 6.54
C HIS A 230 3.32 -6.85 5.54
N SER A 231 3.73 -7.75 4.63
CA SER A 231 4.68 -7.40 3.58
C SER A 231 4.16 -6.30 2.66
N ARG A 232 2.87 -6.36 2.27
CA ARG A 232 2.24 -5.35 1.43
C ARG A 232 2.13 -4.00 2.15
N LYS A 233 1.72 -4.02 3.42
CA LYS A 233 1.70 -2.84 4.29
C LYS A 233 3.09 -2.21 4.43
N ALA A 234 4.15 -3.02 4.55
CA ALA A 234 5.51 -2.51 4.61
C ALA A 234 5.89 -1.72 3.35
N VAL A 235 5.63 -2.26 2.15
CA VAL A 235 5.87 -1.55 0.88
C VAL A 235 5.08 -0.24 0.83
N HIS A 236 3.79 -0.26 1.16
CA HIS A 236 2.95 0.95 1.15
C HIS A 236 3.44 2.00 2.14
N VAL A 237 3.87 1.59 3.33
CA VAL A 237 4.46 2.50 4.33
C VAL A 237 5.74 3.13 3.79
N LEU A 238 6.64 2.35 3.19
CA LEU A 238 7.90 2.86 2.64
C LEU A 238 7.68 3.85 1.48
N VAL A 239 6.78 3.51 0.54
CA VAL A 239 6.40 4.38 -0.59
C VAL A 239 5.69 5.63 -0.10
N GLY A 240 4.72 5.48 0.80
CA GLY A 240 3.94 6.56 1.39
C GLY A 240 4.82 7.55 2.15
N ALA A 241 5.79 7.05 2.92
CA ALA A 241 6.76 7.88 3.63
C ALA A 241 7.84 8.48 2.71
N GLY A 242 8.03 7.92 1.51
CA GLY A 242 9.09 8.32 0.60
C GLY A 242 10.49 8.06 1.16
N LEU A 243 10.65 7.01 1.99
CA LEU A 243 11.93 6.66 2.62
C LEU A 243 13.00 6.35 1.58
N LEU A 244 12.63 5.59 0.55
CA LEU A 244 13.52 5.13 -0.51
C LEU A 244 13.22 5.92 -1.79
N PRO A 245 14.15 6.76 -2.28
CA PRO A 245 14.03 7.36 -3.61
C PRO A 245 13.95 6.31 -4.72
N ASP A 246 13.29 6.65 -5.83
CA ASP A 246 13.39 5.85 -7.06
C ASP A 246 14.85 5.74 -7.49
N GLY A 247 15.25 4.55 -7.94
CA GLY A 247 16.64 4.27 -8.28
C GLY A 247 17.49 3.80 -7.10
N THR A 248 16.93 3.72 -5.88
CA THR A 248 17.67 3.19 -4.73
C THR A 248 18.06 1.74 -4.99
N ARG A 249 19.36 1.45 -4.92
CA ARG A 249 19.87 0.10 -5.07
C ARG A 249 19.66 -0.69 -3.78
N LEU A 250 19.16 -1.90 -3.94
CA LEU A 250 18.93 -2.86 -2.86
C LEU A 250 19.84 -4.08 -3.05
N LEU A 251 20.38 -4.58 -1.95
CA LEU A 251 21.22 -5.77 -1.88
C LEU A 251 20.38 -6.95 -1.42
N MET A 252 20.53 -8.10 -2.09
CA MET A 252 19.85 -9.32 -1.71
C MET A 252 20.51 -9.94 -0.47
N THR A 253 19.73 -10.10 0.59
CA THR A 253 20.09 -10.71 1.86
C THR A 253 19.01 -11.70 2.28
N PRO A 254 18.98 -12.95 1.74
CA PRO A 254 17.90 -13.88 2.01
C PRO A 254 17.80 -14.20 3.52
N ARG A 255 16.64 -13.91 4.13
CA ARG A 255 16.36 -14.11 5.57
C ARG A 255 15.19 -15.07 5.80
N HIS A 256 13.96 -14.57 5.93
CA HIS A 256 12.82 -15.41 6.26
C HIS A 256 12.55 -16.51 5.21
N GLY A 257 12.15 -17.70 5.65
CA GLY A 257 11.73 -18.80 4.76
C GLY A 257 12.86 -19.60 4.12
N VAL A 258 14.12 -19.30 4.41
CA VAL A 258 15.28 -20.03 3.85
C VAL A 258 16.28 -20.49 4.94
N PRO A 259 16.49 -21.81 5.11
CA PRO A 259 17.55 -22.36 5.96
C PRO A 259 18.96 -22.02 5.46
N ASP A 260 19.96 -22.05 6.35
CA ASP A 260 21.35 -21.69 6.04
C ASP A 260 21.95 -22.46 4.86
N ALA A 261 21.60 -23.74 4.71
CA ALA A 261 22.03 -24.56 3.58
C ALA A 261 21.54 -24.00 2.24
N ILE A 262 20.29 -23.51 2.18
CA ILE A 262 19.73 -22.89 0.97
C ILE A 262 20.34 -21.51 0.75
N ARG A 263 20.58 -20.74 1.81
CA ARG A 263 21.28 -19.44 1.70
C ARG A 263 22.69 -19.60 1.13
N ALA A 264 23.40 -20.66 1.49
CA ALA A 264 24.69 -20.99 0.90
C ALA A 264 24.57 -21.30 -0.60
N GLN A 265 23.55 -22.06 -1.03
CA GLN A 265 23.29 -22.32 -2.45
C GLN A 265 22.94 -21.04 -3.21
N ILE A 266 22.09 -20.17 -2.65
CA ILE A 266 21.76 -18.88 -3.25
C ILE A 266 23.04 -18.05 -3.44
N ARG A 267 23.93 -18.00 -2.43
CA ARG A 267 25.22 -17.29 -2.56
C ARG A 267 26.06 -17.83 -3.72
N SER A 268 26.24 -19.14 -3.82
CA SER A 268 27.01 -19.74 -4.92
C SER A 268 26.35 -19.54 -6.30
N TRP A 269 25.02 -19.46 -6.35
CA TRP A 269 24.28 -19.17 -7.58
C TRP A 269 24.40 -17.69 -8.00
N VAL A 270 24.50 -16.77 -7.03
CA VAL A 270 24.78 -15.34 -7.26
C VAL A 270 26.23 -15.10 -7.68
N GLU A 271 27.19 -15.85 -7.14
CA GLU A 271 28.61 -15.73 -7.53
C GLU A 271 28.84 -15.99 -9.02
N GLN A 272 27.95 -16.74 -9.67
CA GLN A 272 28.01 -17.01 -11.11
C GLN A 272 27.59 -15.82 -11.97
N ASP A 273 26.80 -14.90 -11.41
CA ASP A 273 26.25 -13.73 -12.08
C ASP A 273 25.86 -12.68 -11.04
N THR A 274 26.75 -11.70 -10.88
CA THR A 274 26.65 -10.70 -9.83
C THR A 274 25.44 -9.78 -9.99
N ALA A 275 24.83 -9.69 -11.18
CA ALA A 275 23.58 -8.96 -11.40
C ALA A 275 22.42 -9.56 -10.58
N ARG A 276 22.49 -10.85 -10.22
CA ARG A 276 21.47 -11.51 -9.38
C ARG A 276 21.44 -10.99 -7.95
N SER A 277 22.51 -10.33 -7.50
CA SER A 277 22.65 -9.86 -6.12
C SER A 277 21.88 -8.57 -5.82
N THR A 278 21.41 -7.85 -6.84
CA THR A 278 20.84 -6.51 -6.65
C THR A 278 19.53 -6.30 -7.38
N ALA A 279 18.75 -5.34 -6.86
CA ALA A 279 17.52 -4.85 -7.47
C ALA A 279 17.43 -3.33 -7.27
N ILE A 280 16.73 -2.66 -8.16
CA ILE A 280 16.43 -1.24 -8.08
C ILE A 280 15.03 -1.03 -7.52
N TRP A 281 14.93 -0.19 -6.48
CA TRP A 281 13.66 0.24 -5.91
C TRP A 281 12.95 1.25 -6.81
N THR A 282 11.66 1.05 -7.00
CA THR A 282 10.70 1.99 -7.56
C THR A 282 9.57 2.21 -6.56
N ASN A 283 9.01 3.41 -6.54
CA ASN A 283 7.86 3.77 -5.71
C ASN A 283 6.53 3.25 -6.30
N ASP A 284 6.56 2.06 -6.90
CA ASP A 284 5.40 1.28 -7.30
C ASP A 284 4.97 0.40 -6.12
N THR A 285 3.75 0.60 -5.60
CA THR A 285 3.29 -0.13 -4.40
C THR A 285 2.96 -1.60 -4.65
N ALA A 286 2.84 -2.02 -5.89
CA ALA A 286 2.58 -3.41 -6.27
C ALA A 286 3.87 -4.15 -6.65
N ARG A 287 4.74 -3.53 -7.45
CA ARG A 287 5.97 -4.16 -7.96
C ARG A 287 7.19 -3.24 -7.80
N PRO A 288 7.61 -2.96 -6.56
CA PRO A 288 8.66 -1.98 -6.28
C PRO A 288 10.07 -2.43 -6.67
N LEU A 289 10.31 -3.68 -7.07
CA LEU A 289 11.65 -4.20 -7.32
C LEU A 289 11.87 -4.48 -8.81
N VAL A 290 12.75 -3.72 -9.44
CA VAL A 290 13.29 -4.07 -10.77
C VAL A 290 14.55 -4.90 -10.55
N TRP A 291 14.52 -6.19 -10.92
CA TRP A 291 15.66 -7.07 -10.67
C TRP A 291 16.77 -6.86 -11.70
N ASP A 292 18.02 -6.72 -11.26
CA ASP A 292 19.12 -6.35 -12.17
C ASP A 292 19.50 -7.49 -13.13
N ALA A 293 19.15 -8.74 -12.82
CA ALA A 293 19.49 -9.88 -13.67
C ALA A 293 18.62 -10.00 -14.93
N ASP A 294 17.39 -9.51 -14.91
CA ASP A 294 16.45 -9.63 -16.04
C ASP A 294 15.74 -8.32 -16.43
N GLY A 295 15.85 -7.27 -15.61
CA GLY A 295 15.20 -5.98 -15.81
C GLY A 295 13.68 -5.97 -15.60
N ALA A 296 13.09 -7.06 -15.09
CA ALA A 296 11.65 -7.15 -14.86
C ALA A 296 11.26 -6.63 -13.47
N SER A 297 10.03 -6.13 -13.34
CA SER A 297 9.47 -5.65 -12.08
C SER A 297 8.74 -6.74 -11.32
N TYR A 298 9.00 -6.83 -10.02
CA TYR A 298 8.49 -7.85 -9.11
C TYR A 298 7.98 -7.23 -7.81
N SER A 299 7.04 -7.92 -7.15
CA SER A 299 6.82 -7.72 -5.72
C SER A 299 7.97 -8.37 -4.92
N PRO A 300 8.28 -7.90 -3.70
CA PRO A 300 9.37 -8.47 -2.90
C PRO A 300 9.27 -9.99 -2.71
N THR A 301 8.06 -10.48 -2.45
CA THR A 301 7.80 -11.92 -2.28
C THR A 301 7.82 -12.66 -3.60
N GLY A 302 7.30 -12.08 -4.69
CA GLY A 302 7.38 -12.65 -6.03
C GLY A 302 8.83 -12.91 -6.46
N LEU A 303 9.71 -11.93 -6.28
CA LEU A 303 11.13 -12.06 -6.64
C LEU A 303 11.85 -13.09 -5.76
N ALA A 304 11.60 -13.08 -4.45
CA ALA A 304 12.22 -14.04 -3.54
C ALA A 304 11.86 -15.50 -3.88
N ASN A 305 10.60 -15.76 -4.25
CA ASN A 305 10.16 -17.08 -4.72
C ASN A 305 10.77 -17.45 -6.07
N HIS A 306 10.87 -16.50 -6.99
CA HIS A 306 11.53 -16.70 -8.29
C HIS A 306 12.98 -17.14 -8.10
N ILE A 307 13.72 -16.44 -7.23
CA ILE A 307 15.13 -16.76 -6.90
C ILE A 307 15.22 -18.12 -6.21
N PHE A 308 14.38 -18.39 -5.21
CA PHE A 308 14.36 -19.67 -4.51
C PHE A 308 14.14 -20.85 -5.46
N THR A 309 13.16 -20.71 -6.36
CA THR A 309 12.82 -21.75 -7.34
C THR A 309 13.97 -21.96 -8.32
N SER A 310 14.61 -20.88 -8.77
CA SER A 310 15.75 -20.93 -9.69
C SER A 310 16.95 -21.65 -9.09
N VAL A 311 17.16 -21.54 -7.78
CA VAL A 311 18.28 -22.17 -7.07
C VAL A 311 17.98 -23.63 -6.71
N THR A 312 16.77 -23.91 -6.23
CA THR A 312 16.46 -25.22 -5.62
C THR A 312 15.69 -26.17 -6.54
N GLY A 313 15.10 -25.65 -7.62
CA GLY A 313 14.16 -26.39 -8.46
C GLY A 313 12.84 -26.73 -7.77
N ARG A 314 12.58 -26.19 -6.56
CA ARG A 314 11.39 -26.46 -5.75
C ARG A 314 10.66 -25.16 -5.43
N ARG A 315 9.35 -25.28 -5.18
CA ARG A 315 8.51 -24.21 -4.63
C ARG A 315 8.56 -24.24 -3.10
N VAL A 316 8.37 -23.10 -2.45
CA VAL A 316 8.38 -22.94 -0.99
C VAL A 316 7.24 -22.07 -0.50
N ASP A 317 6.51 -22.60 0.47
CA ASP A 317 5.48 -21.85 1.16
C ASP A 317 6.07 -20.86 2.17
N GLY A 318 5.60 -19.60 2.12
CA GLY A 318 5.75 -18.67 3.23
C GLY A 318 7.06 -17.87 3.29
N ILE A 319 7.74 -17.64 2.15
CA ILE A 319 8.78 -16.60 2.12
C ILE A 319 8.16 -15.22 2.40
N GLN A 320 8.81 -14.44 3.25
CA GLN A 320 8.48 -13.02 3.45
C GLN A 320 9.51 -12.19 2.69
N GLY A 321 9.22 -11.85 1.44
CA GLY A 321 10.20 -11.25 0.53
C GLY A 321 10.70 -9.87 0.95
N THR A 322 9.92 -9.12 1.73
CA THR A 322 10.38 -7.84 2.30
C THR A 322 11.54 -7.98 3.30
N THR A 323 11.87 -9.21 3.73
CA THR A 323 13.05 -9.47 4.58
C THR A 323 14.29 -9.85 3.78
N TRP A 324 14.18 -9.95 2.46
CA TRP A 324 15.28 -10.41 1.58
C TRP A 324 16.12 -9.28 1.00
N TRP A 325 15.80 -8.02 1.31
CA TRP A 325 16.39 -6.86 0.66
C TRP A 325 16.79 -5.83 1.69
N GLU A 326 18.05 -5.41 1.62
CA GLU A 326 18.62 -4.32 2.41
C GLU A 326 19.04 -3.17 1.50
N VAL A 327 19.06 -1.94 2.02
CA VAL A 327 19.50 -0.77 1.25
C VAL A 327 21.01 -0.85 1.01
N ASP A 328 21.45 -0.65 -0.23
CA ASP A 328 22.86 -0.44 -0.55
C ASP A 328 23.28 0.97 -0.07
N THR A 329 23.71 1.05 1.20
CA THR A 329 24.11 2.33 1.81
C THR A 329 25.45 2.83 1.29
N ALA A 330 26.19 2.05 0.50
CA ALA A 330 27.41 2.51 -0.16
C ALA A 330 27.11 3.49 -1.30
N GLN A 331 25.90 3.42 -1.88
CA GLN A 331 25.43 4.34 -2.92
C GLN A 331 24.46 5.34 -2.32
N VAL A 332 24.96 6.52 -1.93
CA VAL A 332 24.13 7.61 -1.42
C VAL A 332 23.44 8.32 -2.58
N PRO A 333 22.10 8.38 -2.64
CA PRO A 333 21.40 9.11 -3.69
C PRO A 333 21.69 10.61 -3.63
N ALA A 334 21.61 11.27 -4.78
CA ALA A 334 21.85 12.71 -4.88
C ALA A 334 20.89 13.51 -3.98
N GLY A 335 21.44 14.45 -3.22
CA GLY A 335 20.66 15.32 -2.32
C GLY A 335 20.25 14.66 -1.00
N ILE A 336 20.72 13.44 -0.72
CA ILE A 336 20.56 12.79 0.59
C ILE A 336 21.84 12.94 1.40
N ASP A 337 21.66 13.21 2.69
CA ASP A 337 22.76 13.27 3.65
C ASP A 337 23.38 11.87 3.86
N PRO A 338 24.70 11.69 3.65
CA PRO A 338 25.35 10.39 3.80
C PRO A 338 25.18 9.78 5.20
N GLU A 339 25.28 10.59 6.26
CA GLU A 339 25.15 10.13 7.64
C GLU A 339 23.73 9.57 7.88
N ALA A 340 22.70 10.31 7.45
CA ALA A 340 21.32 9.84 7.49
C ALA A 340 21.09 8.58 6.63
N TRP A 341 21.73 8.46 5.45
CA TRP A 341 21.61 7.28 4.61
C TRP A 341 22.23 6.03 5.24
N THR A 342 23.37 6.16 5.91
CA THR A 342 24.01 5.05 6.65
C THR A 342 23.14 4.47 7.77
N THR A 343 22.20 5.24 8.31
CA THR A 343 21.29 4.72 9.36
C THR A 343 20.36 3.61 8.85
N LEU A 344 20.17 3.50 7.53
CA LEU A 344 19.37 2.44 6.91
C LEU A 344 20.10 1.10 6.84
N ALA A 345 21.42 1.07 7.12
CA ALA A 345 22.25 -0.11 6.95
C ALA A 345 21.79 -1.26 7.86
N GLY A 346 21.82 -2.49 7.33
CA GLY A 346 21.49 -3.71 8.08
C GLY A 346 20.01 -3.89 8.40
N SER A 347 19.13 -2.99 7.92
CA SER A 347 17.68 -3.09 8.07
C SER A 347 17.03 -3.55 6.77
N ASP A 348 16.23 -4.61 6.84
CA ASP A 348 15.40 -5.05 5.71
C ASP A 348 14.16 -4.14 5.53
N LEU A 349 13.47 -4.26 4.39
CA LEU A 349 12.29 -3.44 4.10
C LEU A 349 11.19 -3.54 5.18
N THR A 350 11.05 -4.69 5.83
CA THR A 350 10.08 -4.86 6.93
C THR A 350 10.51 -4.08 8.16
N ALA A 351 11.79 -4.16 8.53
CA ALA A 351 12.36 -3.43 9.65
C ALA A 351 12.29 -1.91 9.42
N LEU A 352 12.60 -1.45 8.21
CA LEU A 352 12.49 -0.05 7.81
C LEU A 352 11.05 0.46 7.90
N ALA A 353 10.08 -0.33 7.43
CA ALA A 353 8.67 0.06 7.52
C ALA A 353 8.20 0.21 8.98
N LYS A 354 8.69 -0.63 9.90
CA LYS A 354 8.35 -0.53 11.33
C LYS A 354 8.92 0.71 12.03
N GLN A 355 10.01 1.28 11.49
CA GLN A 355 10.61 2.51 12.02
C GLN A 355 9.80 3.76 11.66
N ILE A 356 8.83 3.65 10.75
CA ILE A 356 8.03 4.78 10.27
C ILE A 356 6.63 4.69 10.90
N SER A 357 6.31 5.66 11.77
CA SER A 357 5.00 5.80 12.40
C SER A 357 4.20 6.92 11.73
N GLY A 358 3.66 6.67 10.53
CA GLY A 358 2.81 7.65 9.84
C GLY A 358 2.80 7.48 8.32
N ALA A 359 1.65 7.09 7.76
CA ALA A 359 1.52 6.69 6.37
C ALA A 359 1.28 7.85 5.37
N ARG A 360 1.58 9.11 5.69
CA ARG A 360 1.31 10.23 4.77
C ARG A 360 2.40 11.29 4.76
N LYS A 361 2.67 11.81 3.55
CA LYS A 361 3.46 13.02 3.28
C LYS A 361 2.71 14.29 3.71
N ASP A 362 2.26 14.35 4.97
CA ASP A 362 1.76 15.61 5.53
C ASP A 362 2.95 16.39 6.10
N TRP A 363 3.37 17.43 5.39
CA TRP A 363 4.48 18.28 5.77
C TRP A 363 4.07 19.48 6.64
N THR A 364 2.78 19.60 6.98
CA THR A 364 2.26 20.75 7.75
C THR A 364 2.96 20.85 9.10
N GLY A 365 3.03 19.75 9.85
CA GLY A 365 3.75 19.72 11.13
C GLY A 365 5.24 20.07 10.98
N LEU A 366 5.90 19.57 9.93
CA LEU A 366 7.30 19.92 9.65
C LEU A 366 7.46 21.42 9.35
N HIS A 367 6.59 22.01 8.53
CA HIS A 367 6.62 23.45 8.23
C HIS A 367 6.38 24.32 9.47
N THR A 368 5.49 23.88 10.37
CA THR A 368 5.29 24.52 11.68
C THR A 368 6.57 24.48 12.52
N LEU A 369 7.19 23.30 12.66
CA LEU A 369 8.44 23.16 13.41
C LEU A 369 9.57 24.03 12.86
N LEU A 370 9.76 24.01 11.54
CA LEU A 370 10.77 24.82 10.85
C LEU A 370 10.56 26.33 11.07
N SER A 371 9.31 26.78 11.08
CA SER A 371 8.97 28.18 11.39
C SER A 371 9.24 28.52 12.86
N GLY A 372 9.07 27.54 13.75
CA GLY A 372 9.24 27.69 15.20
C GLY A 372 10.68 27.64 15.69
N VAL A 373 11.65 27.16 14.91
CA VAL A 373 13.08 27.21 15.30
C VAL A 373 13.54 28.67 15.27
N PRO A 374 13.88 29.31 16.42
CA PRO A 374 14.21 30.73 16.47
C PRO A 374 15.63 31.01 15.94
N THR A 375 15.90 32.26 15.57
CA THR A 375 17.26 32.75 15.26
C THR A 375 18.24 32.43 16.39
N GLY A 376 19.44 31.98 16.04
CA GLY A 376 20.49 31.60 16.99
C GLY A 376 20.35 30.18 17.56
N ARG A 377 19.26 29.47 17.22
CA ARG A 377 19.08 28.05 17.53
C ARG A 377 19.11 27.21 16.24
N TRP A 378 19.36 25.92 16.41
CA TRP A 378 19.40 24.95 15.32
C TRP A 378 18.78 23.64 15.77
N THR A 379 18.47 22.74 14.84
CA THR A 379 17.99 21.39 15.14
C THR A 379 18.57 20.39 14.14
N THR A 380 18.24 19.10 14.27
CA THR A 380 18.72 18.07 13.35
C THR A 380 17.61 17.42 12.54
N TYR A 381 17.99 16.82 11.40
CA TYR A 381 17.09 15.98 10.60
C TYR A 381 16.46 14.87 11.46
N GLY A 382 17.23 14.30 12.40
CA GLY A 382 16.77 13.26 13.31
C GLY A 382 15.76 13.77 14.34
N ASP A 383 16.01 14.92 14.99
CA ASP A 383 15.08 15.48 15.98
C ASP A 383 13.75 15.89 15.32
N LEU A 384 13.81 16.49 14.12
CA LEU A 384 12.61 16.82 13.33
C LEU A 384 11.84 15.56 12.94
N ALA A 385 12.55 14.54 12.43
CA ALA A 385 11.95 13.27 12.05
C ALA A 385 11.21 12.62 13.21
N ALA A 386 11.85 12.55 14.39
CA ALA A 386 11.22 12.00 15.59
C ALA A 386 9.97 12.80 16.00
N ALA A 387 10.04 14.13 15.98
CA ALA A 387 8.92 15.00 16.35
C ALA A 387 7.69 14.83 15.44
N VAL A 388 7.88 14.58 14.14
CA VAL A 388 6.77 14.39 13.16
C VAL A 388 6.47 12.93 12.81
N GLY A 389 7.11 11.95 13.48
CA GLY A 389 6.88 10.52 13.22
C GLY A 389 7.41 10.04 11.86
N SER A 390 8.50 10.63 11.36
CA SER A 390 9.13 10.32 10.07
C SER A 390 10.56 9.77 10.24
N HIS A 391 11.31 9.68 9.13
CA HIS A 391 12.73 9.36 9.11
C HIS A 391 13.53 10.54 8.54
N ALA A 392 14.79 10.69 8.94
CA ALA A 392 15.65 11.81 8.54
C ALA A 392 15.80 11.95 7.02
N VAL A 393 15.78 10.84 6.29
CA VAL A 393 15.93 10.79 4.83
C VAL A 393 14.78 11.52 4.08
N PRO A 394 13.49 11.17 4.30
CA PRO A 394 12.34 11.93 3.78
C PRO A 394 12.40 13.42 4.11
N ILE A 395 12.79 13.77 5.34
CA ILE A 395 12.94 15.18 5.76
C ILE A 395 13.98 15.87 4.88
N GLY A 396 15.18 15.29 4.75
CA GLY A 396 16.26 15.85 3.93
C GLY A 396 15.87 16.03 2.47
N ARG A 397 15.21 15.03 1.87
CA ARG A 397 14.71 15.10 0.49
C ARG A 397 13.65 16.18 0.31
N HIS A 398 12.73 16.31 1.28
CA HIS A 398 11.73 17.37 1.24
C HIS A 398 12.39 18.74 1.34
N LEU A 399 13.29 18.96 2.30
CA LEU A 399 13.98 20.25 2.45
C LEU A 399 14.79 20.66 1.21
N SER A 400 15.38 19.70 0.48
CA SER A 400 16.17 19.99 -0.72
C SER A 400 15.32 20.31 -1.96
N THR A 401 14.04 19.94 -1.97
CA THR A 401 13.12 20.15 -3.11
C THR A 401 12.01 21.16 -2.82
N CYS A 402 11.76 21.45 -1.55
CA CYS A 402 10.73 22.33 -1.05
C CYS A 402 11.14 23.82 -1.18
N GLY A 403 10.68 24.46 -2.26
CA GLY A 403 10.92 25.90 -2.50
C GLY A 403 10.27 26.87 -1.51
N ARG A 404 9.51 26.37 -0.53
CA ARG A 404 8.75 27.18 0.45
C ARG A 404 9.04 26.83 1.90
N CYS A 405 10.01 25.96 2.14
CA CYS A 405 10.31 25.54 3.51
C CYS A 405 10.91 26.72 4.28
N PRO A 406 10.38 27.05 5.48
CA PRO A 406 10.91 28.14 6.28
C PRO A 406 12.26 27.73 6.88
N HIS A 407 13.23 28.64 6.83
CA HIS A 407 14.53 28.52 7.49
C HIS A 407 15.25 27.15 7.41
N PRO A 408 15.30 26.45 6.25
CA PRO A 408 15.81 25.08 6.17
C PRO A 408 17.30 24.96 6.51
N TRP A 409 18.05 26.06 6.46
CA TRP A 409 19.46 26.11 6.84
C TRP A 409 19.70 25.87 8.34
N ARG A 410 18.68 26.02 9.20
CA ARG A 410 18.76 25.74 10.65
C ARG A 410 18.72 24.25 10.98
N VAL A 411 18.60 23.38 9.97
CA VAL A 411 18.58 21.92 10.11
C VAL A 411 19.95 21.35 9.75
N LEU A 412 20.63 20.81 10.76
CA LEU A 412 22.00 20.27 10.68
C LEU A 412 22.01 18.74 10.79
N THR A 413 23.16 18.13 10.49
CA THR A 413 23.36 16.69 10.72
C THR A 413 23.40 16.37 12.22
N ALA A 414 23.40 15.09 12.59
CA ALA A 414 23.48 14.68 14.00
C ALA A 414 24.76 15.20 14.68
N ALA A 415 25.84 15.30 13.91
CA ALA A 415 27.12 15.90 14.31
C ALA A 415 27.12 17.43 14.39
N GLY A 416 26.00 18.12 14.11
CA GLY A 416 25.93 19.59 14.15
C GLY A 416 26.59 20.28 12.96
N LYS A 417 26.72 19.60 11.82
CA LYS A 417 27.32 20.16 10.60
C LYS A 417 26.25 20.52 9.57
N VAL A 418 26.56 21.45 8.67
CA VAL A 418 25.73 21.66 7.48
C VAL A 418 25.85 20.43 6.58
N SER A 419 24.72 19.81 6.23
CA SER A 419 24.72 18.63 5.35
C SER A 419 25.30 18.97 3.97
N SER A 420 26.12 18.08 3.42
CA SER A 420 26.61 18.18 2.04
C SER A 420 25.49 18.09 0.99
N GLY A 421 24.35 17.51 1.38
CA GLY A 421 23.12 17.46 0.59
C GLY A 421 22.31 18.76 0.60
N PHE A 422 22.64 19.73 1.45
CA PHE A 422 21.87 20.98 1.55
C PHE A 422 21.89 21.76 0.23
N ARG A 423 20.74 22.33 -0.12
CA ARG A 423 20.55 23.21 -1.29
C ARG A 423 19.68 24.39 -0.87
N TRP A 424 20.01 25.58 -1.36
CA TRP A 424 19.17 26.75 -1.16
C TRP A 424 17.85 26.59 -1.93
N PRO A 425 16.70 26.95 -1.33
CA PRO A 425 15.43 27.04 -2.05
C PRO A 425 15.49 28.02 -3.22
N ASP A 426 16.25 29.11 -3.06
CA ASP A 426 16.56 30.06 -4.13
C ASP A 426 17.87 29.65 -4.82
N PRO A 427 17.82 29.21 -6.10
CA PRO A 427 19.01 28.78 -6.83
C PRO A 427 19.98 29.93 -7.14
N LEU A 428 19.56 31.19 -7.03
CA LEU A 428 20.40 32.36 -7.25
C LEU A 428 21.25 32.73 -6.03
N ARG A 429 20.95 32.12 -4.88
CA ARG A 429 21.61 32.41 -3.62
C ARG A 429 22.99 31.72 -3.54
N THR A 430 24.03 32.51 -3.26
CA THR A 430 25.44 32.06 -3.31
C THR A 430 26.18 32.10 -1.97
N ASP A 431 25.62 32.71 -0.93
CA ASP A 431 26.19 32.67 0.42
C ASP A 431 26.12 31.26 1.02
N SER A 432 27.02 30.93 1.94
CA SER A 432 27.04 29.60 2.56
C SER A 432 26.04 29.52 3.72
N ALA A 433 25.39 28.38 3.90
CA ALA A 433 24.49 28.17 5.04
C ALA A 433 25.18 28.43 6.38
N LEU A 434 26.47 28.06 6.49
CA LEU A 434 27.30 28.35 7.66
C LEU A 434 27.42 29.85 7.94
N SER A 435 27.69 30.68 6.92
CA SER A 435 27.77 32.14 7.13
C SER A 435 26.45 32.75 7.61
N VAL A 436 25.33 32.19 7.16
CA VAL A 436 23.99 32.65 7.54
C VAL A 436 23.69 32.28 8.98
N LEU A 437 23.99 31.04 9.38
CA LEU A 437 23.82 30.56 10.75
C LEU A 437 24.68 31.35 11.74
N VAL A 438 25.93 31.66 11.38
CA VAL A 438 26.81 32.52 12.18
C VAL A 438 26.22 33.93 12.30
N GLY A 439 25.70 34.48 11.21
CA GLY A 439 25.00 35.77 11.20
C GLY A 439 23.74 35.80 12.06
N GLU A 440 23.06 34.65 12.20
CA GLU A 440 21.91 34.47 13.11
C GLU A 440 22.32 34.25 14.58
N GLY A 441 23.61 34.16 14.88
CA GLY A 441 24.14 33.99 16.23
C GLY A 441 24.38 32.54 16.66
N VAL A 442 24.31 31.57 15.74
CA VAL A 442 24.71 30.19 16.02
C VAL A 442 26.23 30.13 16.14
N ARG A 443 26.73 29.62 17.27
CA ARG A 443 28.16 29.45 17.52
C ARG A 443 28.66 28.15 16.88
N PHE A 444 29.85 28.20 16.30
CA PHE A 444 30.53 27.05 15.71
C PHE A 444 31.93 26.90 16.29
N ASP A 445 32.35 25.66 16.51
CA ASP A 445 33.75 25.25 16.67
C ASP A 445 34.19 24.56 15.38
N GLY A 446 35.01 25.26 14.58
CA GLY A 446 35.28 24.85 13.20
C GLY A 446 34.01 24.82 12.34
N ASP A 447 33.62 23.63 11.90
CA ASP A 447 32.41 23.38 11.09
C ASP A 447 31.23 22.79 11.90
N THR A 448 31.40 22.68 13.22
CA THR A 448 30.45 22.01 14.11
C THR A 448 29.75 23.02 15.01
N ALA A 449 28.41 23.04 14.96
CA ALA A 449 27.60 23.95 15.76
C ALA A 449 27.64 23.58 17.27
N ASP A 450 27.65 24.60 18.12
CA ASP A 450 27.60 24.45 19.58
C ASP A 450 26.33 23.68 20.00
N PRO A 451 26.46 22.51 20.65
CA PRO A 451 25.33 21.67 21.05
C PRO A 451 24.32 22.36 21.97
N SER A 452 24.73 23.41 22.71
CA SER A 452 23.83 24.17 23.58
C SER A 452 22.76 24.94 22.79
N GLY A 453 23.02 25.23 21.50
CA GLY A 453 22.07 25.84 20.58
C GLY A 453 21.07 24.87 19.96
N ARG A 454 21.23 23.55 20.14
CA ARG A 454 20.36 22.53 19.54
C ARG A 454 19.00 22.49 20.24
N LEU A 455 17.92 22.47 19.47
CA LEU A 455 16.57 22.10 19.92
C LEU A 455 16.39 20.60 19.75
N ARG A 456 16.09 19.90 20.85
CA ARG A 456 15.84 18.45 20.88
C ARG A 456 14.37 18.13 20.59
N GLU A 457 14.07 16.85 20.35
CA GLU A 457 12.72 16.35 20.09
C GLU A 457 11.66 16.90 21.07
N ASP A 458 11.91 16.82 22.38
CA ASP A 458 10.95 17.28 23.40
C ASP A 458 10.66 18.79 23.33
N GLU A 459 11.65 19.59 22.92
CA GLU A 459 11.47 21.03 22.72
C GLU A 459 10.71 21.32 21.43
N LEU A 460 10.98 20.55 20.37
CA LEU A 460 10.28 20.65 19.09
C LEU A 460 8.80 20.27 19.22
N ARG A 461 8.47 19.17 19.92
CA ARG A 461 7.08 18.74 20.11
C ARG A 461 6.23 19.83 20.77
N LYS A 462 6.80 20.59 21.72
CA LYS A 462 6.12 21.73 22.34
C LYS A 462 5.77 22.86 21.36
N LEU A 463 6.46 22.97 20.23
CA LEU A 463 6.15 23.94 19.16
C LEU A 463 4.99 23.49 18.27
N LEU A 464 4.57 22.22 18.33
CA LEU A 464 3.39 21.71 17.62
C LEU A 464 2.10 21.86 18.45
N ASP A 465 2.23 21.85 19.77
CA ASP A 465 1.10 21.90 20.72
C ASP A 465 0.64 23.34 21.08
N GLY A 466 1.36 24.36 20.61
CA GLY A 466 1.08 25.78 20.85
C GLY A 466 0.71 26.52 19.59
#